data_AF-A0AAD5Q1V0-F1
#
_entry.id   AF-A0AAD5Q1V0-F1
#
_cell.length_a   1.000
_cell.length_b   1.000
_cell.length_c   1.000
_cell.angle_alpha   90.00
_cell.angle_beta   90.00
_cell.angle_gamma   90.00
#
_symmetry.space_group_name_H-M   'P 1'
#
loop_
_entity.id
_entity.type
_entity.pdbx_description
1 polymer ?
#
loop_
_entity_poly.entity_id
_entity_poly.type
_entity_poly.pdbx_seq_one_letter_code
_entity_poly.pdbx_strand_id
1 'polypeptide(L)'
;MLCQPLPLRDFTAPKETSIEKRRKRNRDAMRRARVRQHSVVENLKTAVATLENELQALQTGRGLNSVEVNAEVLNKETLVVTRENIFPDDQTRFHTFYLLFRVSTKDGFIIGTRSLNLSELGGVDRSLVAEQERNKKVINALYCFIFTRTMARDPQRGGLVEVGCNVKLGGRIGNGDVQYAHTVLMDVLPTTLRWEHLCVRPLLSLTS
;
A
#
# COMPACT_ATOMS: atom_id res chain seq x y z
N MET A 1 85.14 41.33 -19.72
CA MET A 1 83.68 41.37 -20.00
C MET A 1 83.01 40.39 -19.05
N LEU A 2 82.30 40.88 -18.04
CA LEU A 2 81.54 40.07 -17.08
C LEU A 2 80.06 40.18 -17.44
N CYS A 3 79.42 39.07 -17.83
CA CYS A 3 77.98 39.02 -18.06
C CYS A 3 77.24 39.14 -16.73
N GLN A 4 76.37 40.14 -16.59
CA GLN A 4 75.40 40.22 -15.50
C GLN A 4 74.19 39.31 -15.81
N PRO A 5 73.64 38.59 -14.83
CA PRO A 5 72.40 37.85 -15.00
C PRO A 5 71.20 38.81 -15.00
N LEU A 6 70.28 38.62 -15.95
CA LEU A 6 69.01 39.33 -16.05
C LEU A 6 68.10 39.02 -14.84
N PRO A 7 67.29 39.99 -14.37
CA PRO A 7 66.40 39.77 -13.23
C PRO A 7 65.27 38.79 -13.58
N LEU A 8 65.04 37.84 -12.68
CA LEU A 8 63.88 36.94 -12.73
C LEU A 8 62.60 37.78 -12.68
N ARG A 9 61.81 37.73 -13.75
CA ARG A 9 60.46 38.31 -13.78
C ARG A 9 59.58 37.55 -12.78
N ASP A 10 58.95 38.28 -11.87
CA ASP A 10 57.91 37.77 -11.01
C ASP A 10 56.78 37.17 -11.85
N PHE A 11 56.63 35.85 -11.80
CA PHE A 11 55.46 35.14 -12.32
C PHE A 11 54.27 35.44 -11.41
N THR A 12 53.67 36.62 -11.57
CA THR A 12 52.35 36.88 -10.98
C THR A 12 51.34 35.94 -11.63
N ALA A 13 50.67 35.13 -10.82
CA ALA A 13 49.68 34.16 -11.29
C ALA A 13 48.64 34.84 -12.20
N PRO A 14 48.25 34.22 -13.33
CA PRO A 14 47.32 34.83 -14.28
C PRO A 14 46.00 35.17 -13.59
N LYS A 15 45.55 36.43 -13.73
CA LYS A 15 44.28 36.91 -13.18
C LYS A 15 43.13 36.19 -13.88
N GLU A 16 42.39 35.35 -13.15
CA GLU A 16 41.19 34.63 -13.64
C GLU A 16 40.27 35.60 -14.43
N THR A 17 39.96 35.22 -15.66
CA THR A 17 39.08 35.97 -16.55
C THR A 17 37.65 36.01 -15.99
N SER A 18 36.87 37.03 -16.38
CA SER A 18 35.46 37.16 -15.95
C SER A 18 34.61 35.93 -16.31
N ILE A 19 34.95 35.26 -17.42
CA ILE A 19 34.31 34.04 -17.90
C ILE A 19 34.65 32.84 -17.01
N GLU A 20 35.90 32.67 -16.61
CA GLU A 20 36.33 31.60 -15.71
C GLU A 20 35.66 31.71 -14.33
N LYS A 21 35.58 32.93 -13.79
CA LYS A 21 34.85 33.22 -12.54
C LYS A 21 33.37 32.86 -12.65
N ARG A 22 32.74 33.08 -13.81
CA ARG A 22 31.34 32.69 -14.06
C ARG A 22 31.17 31.18 -14.14
N ARG A 23 32.08 30.47 -14.84
CA ARG A 23 32.08 29.00 -14.93
C ARG A 23 32.29 28.34 -13.57
N LYS A 24 33.19 28.88 -12.74
CA LYS A 24 33.42 28.42 -11.36
C LYS A 24 32.15 28.55 -10.50
N ARG A 25 31.51 29.72 -10.52
CA ARG A 25 30.23 29.95 -9.79
C ARG A 25 29.11 29.02 -10.24
N ASN A 26 29.00 28.72 -11.54
CA ASN A 26 28.01 27.77 -12.06
C ASN A 26 28.30 26.34 -11.57
N ARG A 27 29.54 25.88 -11.64
CA ARG A 27 29.95 24.56 -11.10
C ARG A 27 29.63 24.44 -9.62
N ASP A 28 29.94 25.47 -8.83
CA ASP A 28 29.66 25.49 -7.40
C ASP A 28 28.15 25.51 -7.10
N ALA A 29 27.36 26.23 -7.92
CA ALA A 29 25.90 26.23 -7.81
C ALA A 29 25.30 24.85 -8.11
N MET A 30 25.78 24.17 -9.16
CA MET A 30 25.36 22.81 -9.52
C MET A 30 25.75 21.79 -8.46
N ARG A 31 26.96 21.91 -7.89
CA ARG A 31 27.41 21.05 -6.79
C ARG A 31 26.53 21.22 -5.56
N ARG A 32 26.23 22.45 -5.17
CA ARG A 32 25.30 22.76 -4.07
C ARG A 32 23.88 22.23 -4.33
N ALA A 33 23.40 22.32 -5.57
CA ALA A 33 22.08 21.79 -5.94
C ALA A 33 22.00 20.28 -5.77
N ARG A 34 23.02 19.53 -6.24
CA ARG A 34 23.09 18.07 -6.06
C ARG A 34 23.19 17.66 -4.59
N VAL A 35 24.02 18.36 -3.80
CA VAL A 35 24.13 18.10 -2.36
C VAL A 35 22.79 18.33 -1.65
N ARG A 36 22.06 19.41 -1.99
CA ARG A 36 20.72 19.66 -1.46
C ARG A 36 19.73 18.56 -1.84
N GLN A 37 19.75 18.12 -3.09
CA GLN A 37 18.86 17.06 -3.56
C GLN A 37 19.16 15.74 -2.83
N HIS A 38 20.43 15.40 -2.65
CA HIS A 38 20.84 14.23 -1.87
C HIS A 38 20.41 14.35 -0.40
N SER A 39 20.60 15.51 0.24
CA SER A 39 20.16 15.70 1.62
C SER A 39 18.65 15.61 1.78
N VAL A 40 17.87 16.08 0.79
CA VAL A 40 16.41 15.96 0.80
C VAL A 40 16.00 14.48 0.71
N VAL A 41 16.63 13.70 -0.16
CA VAL A 41 16.35 12.27 -0.30
C VAL A 41 16.70 11.51 0.98
N GLU A 42 17.85 11.80 1.60
CA GLU A 42 18.24 11.15 2.86
C GLU A 42 17.30 11.53 4.02
N ASN A 43 16.86 12.79 4.09
CA ASN A 43 15.85 13.21 5.06
C ASN A 43 14.52 12.48 4.85
N LEU A 44 14.10 12.29 3.59
CA LEU A 44 12.88 11.56 3.26
C LEU A 44 12.99 10.07 3.64
N LYS A 45 14.11 9.41 3.33
CA LYS A 45 14.35 8.02 3.75
C LYS A 45 14.27 7.87 5.27
N THR A 46 14.86 8.82 5.99
CA THR A 46 14.85 8.83 7.46
C THR A 46 13.42 9.01 7.97
N ALA A 47 12.66 9.95 7.39
CA ALA A 47 11.26 10.16 7.75
C ALA A 47 10.38 8.93 7.46
N VAL A 48 10.60 8.25 6.33
CA VAL A 48 9.90 6.99 5.99
C VAL A 48 10.23 5.92 7.02
N ALA A 49 11.50 5.71 7.35
CA ALA A 49 11.90 4.74 8.36
C ALA A 49 11.30 5.05 9.74
N THR A 50 11.24 6.32 10.15
CA THR A 50 10.56 6.73 11.39
C THR A 50 9.07 6.42 11.34
N LEU A 51 8.39 6.75 10.25
CA LEU A 51 6.96 6.50 10.08
C LEU A 51 6.65 4.99 10.00
N GLU A 52 7.52 4.19 9.39
CA GLU A 52 7.41 2.73 9.37
C GLU A 52 7.57 2.15 10.77
N ASN A 53 8.52 2.65 11.55
CA ASN A 53 8.71 2.25 12.95
C ASN A 53 7.52 2.69 13.83
N GLU A 54 7.00 3.90 13.65
CA GLU A 54 5.81 4.38 14.33
C GLU A 54 4.59 3.55 13.95
N LEU A 55 4.43 3.21 12.66
CA LEU A 55 3.37 2.32 12.19
C LEU A 55 3.51 0.94 12.81
N GLN A 56 4.73 0.39 12.89
CA GLN A 56 4.99 -0.92 13.49
C GLN A 56 4.73 -0.90 15.00
N ALA A 57 5.12 0.16 15.70
CA ALA A 57 4.80 0.36 17.11
C ALA A 57 3.29 0.52 17.33
N LEU A 58 2.60 1.25 16.45
CA LEU A 58 1.14 1.38 16.47
C LEU A 58 0.43 0.07 16.12
N GLN A 59 0.96 -0.75 15.22
CA GLN A 59 0.42 -2.07 14.90
C GLN A 59 0.57 -3.03 16.08
N THR A 60 1.75 -2.99 16.73
CA THR A 60 2.06 -3.78 17.93
C THR A 60 1.19 -3.33 19.12
N GLY A 61 0.98 -2.02 19.30
CA GLY A 61 0.12 -1.44 20.34
C GLY A 61 -1.38 -1.46 20.03
N ARG A 62 -1.78 -1.59 18.76
CA ARG A 62 -3.17 -1.81 18.33
C ARG A 62 -3.53 -3.30 18.24
N GLY A 63 -2.71 -4.22 18.76
CA GLY A 63 -3.04 -5.63 18.78
C GLY A 63 -3.39 -6.22 17.42
N LEU A 64 -3.00 -5.56 16.31
CA LEU A 64 -3.16 -6.08 14.96
C LEU A 64 -2.04 -7.10 14.69
N ASN A 65 -1.88 -8.05 15.61
CA ASN A 65 -0.81 -9.03 15.60
C ASN A 65 -1.34 -10.32 14.97
N SER A 66 -0.61 -10.77 13.94
CA SER A 66 -0.70 -12.10 13.32
C SER A 66 -2.11 -12.57 12.96
N VAL A 67 -2.57 -12.12 11.80
CA VAL A 67 -3.72 -12.75 11.16
C VAL A 67 -3.26 -14.09 10.60
N GLU A 68 -3.48 -15.19 11.32
CA GLU A 68 -3.41 -16.51 10.71
C GLU A 68 -4.58 -16.62 9.73
N VAL A 69 -4.25 -16.64 8.44
CA VAL A 69 -5.20 -16.80 7.34
C VAL A 69 -4.99 -18.19 6.75
N ASN A 70 -5.94 -19.08 6.97
CA ASN A 70 -6.00 -20.36 6.28
C ASN A 70 -7.04 -20.25 5.17
N ALA A 71 -6.66 -20.59 3.94
CA ALA A 71 -7.56 -20.52 2.78
C ALA A 71 -7.64 -21.90 2.10
N GLU A 72 -8.86 -22.39 1.94
CA GLU A 72 -9.16 -23.62 1.21
C GLU A 72 -9.92 -23.28 -0.08
N VAL A 73 -9.50 -23.90 -1.19
CA VAL A 73 -10.10 -23.65 -2.50
C VAL A 73 -11.36 -24.50 -2.66
N LEU A 74 -12.52 -23.87 -2.73
CA LEU A 74 -13.78 -24.58 -3.02
C LEU A 74 -13.96 -24.77 -4.52
N ASN A 75 -13.66 -23.73 -5.31
CA ASN A 75 -13.62 -23.76 -6.77
C ASN A 75 -12.77 -22.58 -7.30
N LYS A 76 -12.65 -22.46 -8.63
CA LYS A 76 -11.87 -21.41 -9.31
C LYS A 76 -12.24 -19.98 -8.86
N GLU A 77 -13.48 -19.77 -8.46
CA GLU A 77 -14.05 -18.46 -8.14
C GLU A 77 -14.38 -18.30 -6.66
N THR A 78 -14.07 -19.26 -5.80
CA THR A 78 -14.48 -19.24 -4.40
C THR A 78 -13.47 -19.93 -3.50
N LEU A 79 -13.09 -19.22 -2.44
CA LEU A 79 -12.22 -19.66 -1.37
C LEU A 79 -13.01 -19.63 -0.07
N VAL A 80 -12.82 -20.64 0.77
CA VAL A 80 -13.20 -20.59 2.19
C VAL A 80 -11.99 -20.10 2.95
N VAL A 81 -12.15 -19.03 3.73
CA VAL A 81 -11.06 -18.42 4.47
C VAL A 81 -11.40 -18.41 5.95
N THR A 82 -10.47 -18.93 6.75
CA THR A 82 -10.50 -18.84 8.20
C THR A 82 -9.49 -17.78 8.62
N ARG A 83 -9.97 -16.83 9.41
CA ARG A 83 -9.18 -15.70 9.90
C ARG A 83 -9.34 -15.58 11.40
N GLU A 84 -8.22 -15.62 12.13
CA GLU A 84 -8.18 -15.23 13.53
C GLU A 84 -7.76 -13.76 13.66
N ASN A 85 -8.53 -12.99 14.44
CA ASN A 85 -8.20 -11.62 14.80
C ASN A 85 -8.05 -11.53 16.31
N ILE A 86 -6.90 -11.05 16.75
CA ILE A 86 -6.64 -10.66 18.13
C ILE A 86 -6.93 -9.16 18.21
N PHE A 87 -7.68 -8.72 19.21
CA PHE A 87 -7.93 -7.29 19.43
C PHE A 87 -6.98 -6.70 20.48
N PRO A 88 -6.65 -5.40 20.39
CA PRO A 88 -5.75 -4.71 21.31
C PRO A 88 -6.20 -4.66 22.77
N ASP A 89 -7.46 -5.01 23.06
CA ASP A 89 -7.96 -5.13 24.43
C ASP A 89 -7.51 -6.43 25.14
N ASP A 90 -6.62 -7.18 24.48
CA ASP A 90 -5.75 -8.25 24.98
C ASP A 90 -6.43 -9.52 25.52
N GLN A 91 -7.71 -9.76 25.25
CA GLN A 91 -8.32 -11.08 25.53
C GLN A 91 -9.35 -11.58 24.50
N THR A 92 -9.86 -10.74 23.59
CA THR A 92 -10.92 -11.19 22.68
C THR A 92 -10.35 -11.69 21.35
N ARG A 93 -10.32 -13.02 21.18
CA ARG A 93 -10.03 -13.68 19.91
C ARG A 93 -11.30 -13.83 19.08
N PHE A 94 -11.37 -13.13 17.95
CA PHE A 94 -12.45 -13.29 16.98
C PHE A 94 -12.01 -14.28 15.90
N HIS A 95 -12.77 -15.35 15.75
CA HIS A 95 -12.61 -16.26 14.63
C HIS A 95 -13.65 -15.93 13.59
N THR A 96 -13.21 -15.67 12.37
CA THR A 96 -14.09 -15.39 11.25
C THR A 96 -13.84 -16.43 10.17
N PHE A 97 -14.87 -17.21 9.88
CA PHE A 97 -14.95 -18.02 8.67
C PHE A 97 -15.68 -17.18 7.63
N TYR A 98 -15.14 -17.06 6.42
CA TYR A 98 -15.80 -16.33 5.35
C TYR A 98 -15.53 -16.93 3.98
N LEU A 99 -16.49 -16.75 3.08
CA LEU A 99 -16.27 -16.98 1.66
C LEU A 99 -15.64 -15.74 1.06
N LEU A 100 -14.53 -15.92 0.35
CA LEU A 100 -14.00 -14.96 -0.60
C LEU A 100 -14.33 -15.47 -1.99
N PHE A 101 -15.13 -14.71 -2.74
CA PHE A 101 -15.64 -15.17 -4.03
C PHE A 101 -15.54 -14.10 -5.10
N ARG A 102 -15.49 -14.53 -6.35
CA ARG A 102 -15.47 -13.67 -7.53
C ARG A 102 -16.67 -13.98 -8.42
N VAL A 103 -17.38 -12.94 -8.85
CA VAL A 103 -18.50 -13.04 -9.79
C VAL A 103 -18.16 -12.21 -11.01
N SER A 104 -18.23 -12.80 -12.21
CA SER A 104 -18.07 -12.04 -13.45
C SER A 104 -19.32 -11.20 -13.72
N THR A 105 -19.14 -9.94 -14.12
CA THR A 105 -20.22 -9.06 -14.55
C THR A 105 -20.05 -8.71 -16.03
N LYS A 106 -21.04 -8.07 -16.64
CA LYS A 106 -20.97 -7.67 -18.06
C LYS A 106 -19.74 -6.81 -18.39
N ASP A 107 -19.34 -5.95 -17.44
CA ASP A 107 -18.28 -4.94 -17.64
C ASP A 107 -17.10 -5.15 -16.68
N GLY A 108 -16.96 -6.30 -16.03
CA GLY A 108 -15.89 -6.52 -15.06
C GLY A 108 -16.15 -7.68 -14.10
N PHE A 109 -15.96 -7.44 -12.80
CA PHE A 109 -16.12 -8.47 -11.78
C PHE A 109 -16.47 -7.88 -10.41
N ILE A 110 -17.10 -8.69 -9.57
CA ILE A 110 -17.33 -8.42 -8.16
C ILE A 110 -16.42 -9.37 -7.38
N ILE A 111 -15.63 -8.85 -6.45
CA ILE A 111 -14.93 -9.65 -5.44
C ILE A 111 -15.63 -9.42 -4.11
N GLY A 112 -16.27 -10.45 -3.59
CA GLY A 112 -17.08 -10.38 -2.38
C GLY A 112 -16.49 -11.21 -1.25
N THR A 113 -16.67 -10.69 -0.04
CA THR A 113 -16.40 -11.38 1.22
C THR A 113 -17.72 -11.55 1.96
N ARG A 114 -18.05 -12.78 2.38
CA ARG A 114 -19.23 -13.07 3.21
C ARG A 114 -18.84 -13.96 4.39
N SER A 115 -18.99 -13.45 5.60
CA SER A 115 -18.85 -14.27 6.81
C SER A 115 -19.86 -15.41 6.80
N LEU A 116 -19.37 -16.59 7.13
CA LEU A 116 -20.16 -17.79 7.38
C LEU A 116 -20.47 -17.81 8.87
N ASN A 117 -21.72 -17.52 9.20
CA ASN A 117 -22.20 -17.71 10.56
C ASN A 117 -22.84 -19.10 10.65
N LEU A 118 -22.20 -20.03 11.36
CA LEU A 118 -22.69 -21.39 11.55
C LEU A 118 -24.11 -21.44 12.14
N SER A 119 -24.49 -20.41 12.92
CA SER A 119 -25.85 -20.29 13.45
C SER A 119 -26.89 -19.84 12.42
N GLU A 120 -26.48 -19.17 11.33
CA GLU A 120 -27.35 -18.71 10.24
C GLU A 120 -27.43 -19.71 9.08
N LEU A 121 -26.46 -20.64 8.97
CA LEU A 121 -26.35 -21.57 7.85
C LEU A 121 -27.46 -22.64 7.80
N GLY A 122 -28.20 -22.85 8.90
CA GLY A 122 -29.25 -23.86 8.99
C GLY A 122 -28.70 -25.29 8.88
N GLY A 123 -29.24 -26.23 9.66
CA GLY A 123 -28.88 -27.65 9.52
C GLY A 123 -27.52 -28.07 10.10
N VAL A 124 -26.74 -27.16 10.70
CA VAL A 124 -25.61 -27.54 11.54
C VAL A 124 -26.14 -27.90 12.92
N ASP A 125 -26.08 -29.19 13.28
CA ASP A 125 -26.39 -29.61 14.64
C ASP A 125 -25.41 -28.96 15.60
N ARG A 126 -25.94 -28.12 16.49
CA ARG A 126 -25.18 -27.39 17.51
C ARG A 126 -24.38 -28.34 18.40
N SER A 127 -24.82 -29.59 18.54
CA SER A 127 -24.14 -30.64 19.30
C SER A 127 -22.82 -31.07 18.64
N LEU A 128 -22.70 -30.98 17.31
CA LEU A 128 -21.51 -31.37 16.52
C LEU A 128 -20.45 -30.27 16.50
N VAL A 129 -20.82 -29.03 16.81
CA VAL A 129 -19.89 -27.90 16.90
C VAL A 129 -19.24 -27.94 18.28
N ALA A 130 -17.91 -28.02 18.35
CA ALA A 130 -17.19 -28.02 19.63
C ALA A 130 -17.62 -26.82 20.51
N GLU A 131 -17.69 -27.01 21.83
CA GLU A 131 -18.18 -25.98 22.76
C GLU A 131 -17.39 -24.67 22.67
N GLN A 132 -16.09 -24.77 22.44
CA GLN A 132 -15.21 -23.64 22.19
C GLN A 132 -15.59 -22.84 20.94
N GLU A 133 -16.12 -23.49 19.88
CA GLU A 133 -16.58 -22.81 18.67
C GLU A 133 -17.94 -22.15 18.85
N ARG A 134 -18.80 -22.69 19.74
CA ARG A 134 -20.13 -22.12 20.03
C ARG A 134 -20.07 -20.77 20.76
N ASN A 135 -19.00 -20.54 21.52
CA ASN A 135 -18.82 -19.34 22.34
C ASN A 135 -18.03 -18.24 21.62
N LYS A 136 -17.54 -18.50 20.40
CA LYS A 136 -16.80 -17.50 19.63
C LYS A 136 -17.74 -16.42 19.10
N LYS A 137 -17.31 -15.16 19.27
CA LYS A 137 -17.99 -14.02 18.65
C LYS A 137 -17.67 -14.02 17.15
N VAL A 138 -18.69 -14.26 16.32
CA VAL A 138 -18.57 -14.22 14.86
C VAL A 138 -19.05 -12.87 14.35
N ILE A 139 -18.21 -12.21 13.56
CA ILE A 139 -18.57 -10.94 12.91
C ILE A 139 -19.39 -11.26 11.66
N ASN A 140 -20.58 -10.66 11.55
CA ASN A 140 -21.40 -10.76 10.34
C ASN A 140 -20.95 -9.67 9.36
N ALA A 141 -20.00 -9.99 8.49
CA ALA A 141 -19.52 -9.09 7.45
C ALA A 141 -19.97 -9.58 6.07
N LEU A 142 -20.53 -8.68 5.28
CA LEU A 142 -20.70 -8.82 3.85
C LEU A 142 -20.17 -7.55 3.22
N TYR A 143 -19.06 -7.61 2.50
CA TYR A 143 -18.63 -6.47 1.70
C TYR A 143 -18.08 -6.95 0.37
N CYS A 144 -18.08 -6.07 -0.61
CA CYS A 144 -17.63 -6.40 -1.95
C CYS A 144 -16.98 -5.20 -2.62
N PHE A 145 -16.03 -5.51 -3.46
CA PHE A 145 -15.46 -4.60 -4.44
C PHE A 145 -16.08 -4.88 -5.79
N ILE A 146 -16.65 -3.84 -6.38
CA ILE A 146 -17.24 -3.89 -7.71
C ILE A 146 -16.24 -3.22 -8.65
N PHE A 147 -15.61 -4.01 -9.50
CA PHE A 147 -14.70 -3.55 -10.53
C PHE A 147 -15.45 -3.42 -11.84
N THR A 148 -15.45 -2.21 -12.38
CA THR A 148 -16.00 -1.91 -13.71
C THR A 148 -14.85 -1.47 -14.60
N ARG A 149 -14.67 -2.12 -15.75
CA ARG A 149 -13.65 -1.76 -16.73
C ARG A 149 -13.95 -0.40 -17.32
N THR A 150 -12.91 0.42 -17.44
CA THR A 150 -12.97 1.70 -18.14
C THR A 150 -12.37 1.48 -19.52
N MET A 151 -13.21 1.62 -20.54
CA MET A 151 -12.79 1.52 -21.93
C MET A 151 -12.62 2.92 -22.52
N ALA A 152 -11.54 3.17 -23.24
CA ALA A 152 -11.38 4.38 -24.04
C ALA A 152 -11.08 4.01 -25.49
N ARG A 153 -11.35 4.95 -26.40
CA ARG A 153 -11.03 4.76 -27.81
C ARG A 153 -9.53 4.95 -28.02
N ASP A 154 -8.88 3.95 -28.61
CA ASP A 154 -7.49 4.05 -29.01
C ASP A 154 -7.35 5.15 -30.09
N PRO A 155 -6.58 6.22 -29.83
CA PRO A 155 -6.38 7.30 -30.78
C PRO A 155 -5.72 6.87 -32.09
N GLN A 156 -4.94 5.77 -32.06
CA GLN A 156 -4.19 5.28 -33.22
C GLN A 156 -4.89 4.13 -33.95
N ARG A 157 -5.58 3.24 -33.22
CA ARG A 157 -6.22 2.04 -33.82
C ARG A 157 -7.73 2.14 -33.95
N GLY A 158 -8.36 3.16 -33.37
CA GLY A 158 -9.81 3.40 -33.44
C GLY A 158 -10.69 2.41 -32.67
N GLY A 159 -10.12 1.30 -32.18
CA GLY A 159 -10.78 0.30 -31.35
C GLY A 159 -10.93 0.73 -29.89
N LEU A 160 -11.84 0.10 -29.15
CA LEU A 160 -11.94 0.28 -27.70
C LEU A 160 -10.84 -0.53 -27.02
N VAL A 161 -10.05 0.13 -26.19
CA VAL A 161 -9.01 -0.47 -25.36
C VAL A 161 -9.34 -0.24 -23.89
N GLU A 162 -9.04 -1.23 -23.05
CA GLU A 162 -9.16 -1.08 -21.60
C GLU A 162 -8.04 -0.14 -21.12
N VAL A 163 -8.43 0.97 -20.50
CA VAL A 163 -7.50 1.99 -19.99
C VAL A 163 -7.44 2.05 -18.46
N GLY A 164 -8.28 1.26 -17.79
CA GLY A 164 -8.29 1.17 -16.34
C GLY A 164 -9.57 0.55 -15.81
N CYS A 165 -9.87 0.80 -14.54
CA CYS A 165 -11.10 0.37 -13.91
C CYS A 165 -11.62 1.40 -12.90
N ASN A 166 -12.92 1.37 -12.65
CA ASN A 166 -13.57 2.02 -11.52
C ASN A 166 -13.84 0.97 -10.45
N VAL A 167 -13.46 1.26 -9.21
CA VAL A 167 -13.68 0.38 -8.07
C VAL A 167 -14.69 1.03 -7.13
N LYS A 168 -15.76 0.31 -6.80
CA LYS A 168 -16.71 0.71 -5.75
C LYS A 168 -16.66 -0.30 -4.62
N LEU A 169 -16.61 0.19 -3.39
CA LEU A 169 -16.76 -0.63 -2.19
C LEU A 169 -18.18 -0.48 -1.67
N GLY A 170 -18.83 -1.60 -1.36
CA GLY A 170 -20.15 -1.63 -0.73
C GLY A 170 -20.29 -2.84 0.17
N GLY A 171 -21.16 -2.76 1.16
CA GLY A 171 -21.36 -3.86 2.10
C GLY A 171 -22.25 -3.52 3.28
N ARG A 172 -22.39 -4.51 4.15
CA ARG A 172 -23.04 -4.46 5.45
C ARG A 172 -22.14 -5.17 6.46
N ILE A 173 -21.89 -4.50 7.58
CA ILE A 173 -21.27 -5.09 8.75
C ILE A 173 -22.32 -5.10 9.85
N GLY A 174 -22.48 -6.24 10.53
CA GLY A 174 -23.40 -6.44 11.64
C GLY A 174 -22.68 -6.79 12.93
N ASN A 175 -23.41 -6.75 14.05
CA ASN A 175 -22.95 -7.13 15.39
C ASN A 175 -21.75 -6.32 15.94
N GLY A 176 -21.49 -5.14 15.36
CA GLY A 176 -20.49 -4.18 15.83
C GLY A 176 -21.08 -2.77 15.90
N ASP A 177 -20.37 -1.86 16.57
CA ASP A 177 -20.73 -0.45 16.62
C ASP A 177 -20.23 0.30 15.37
N VAL A 178 -20.60 1.58 15.27
CA VAL A 178 -20.18 2.44 14.15
C VAL A 178 -18.65 2.55 14.07
N GLN A 179 -17.97 2.58 15.22
CA GLN A 179 -16.51 2.68 15.30
C GLN A 179 -15.83 1.44 14.74
N TYR A 180 -16.37 0.26 14.99
CA TYR A 180 -15.92 -0.99 14.40
C TYR A 180 -16.10 -1.01 12.89
N ALA A 181 -17.25 -0.54 12.38
CA ALA A 181 -17.48 -0.42 10.95
C ALA A 181 -16.46 0.52 10.28
N HIS A 182 -16.09 1.62 10.93
CA HIS A 182 -15.03 2.51 10.46
C HIS A 182 -13.66 1.83 10.46
N THR A 183 -13.30 1.09 11.50
CA THR A 183 -12.02 0.36 11.55
C THR A 183 -11.92 -0.66 10.41
N VAL A 184 -12.97 -1.45 10.19
CA VAL A 184 -12.97 -2.43 9.08
C VAL A 184 -12.86 -1.72 7.73
N LEU A 185 -13.58 -0.61 7.53
CA LEU A 185 -13.46 0.18 6.30
C LEU A 185 -12.03 0.68 6.08
N MET A 186 -11.36 1.13 7.15
CA MET A 186 -9.98 1.61 7.12
C MET A 186 -8.96 0.48 6.88
N ASP A 187 -9.28 -0.78 7.13
CA ASP A 187 -8.45 -1.94 6.75
C ASP A 187 -8.66 -2.35 5.28
N VAL A 188 -9.90 -2.21 4.80
CA VAL A 188 -10.30 -2.63 3.45
C VAL A 188 -9.77 -1.66 2.38
N LEU A 189 -9.69 -0.36 2.68
CA LEU A 189 -9.14 0.65 1.76
C LEU A 189 -7.65 0.40 1.40
N PRO A 190 -6.72 0.23 2.35
CA PRO A 190 -5.34 -0.15 2.07
C PRO A 190 -5.19 -1.45 1.29
N THR A 191 -6.12 -2.40 1.46
CA THR A 191 -6.12 -3.64 0.67
C THR A 191 -6.34 -3.36 -0.82
N THR A 192 -7.20 -2.39 -1.13
CA THR A 192 -7.45 -1.93 -2.51
C THR A 192 -6.23 -1.23 -3.08
N LEU A 193 -5.61 -0.34 -2.29
CA LEU A 193 -4.40 0.38 -2.71
C LEU A 193 -3.19 -0.55 -2.88
N ARG A 194 -3.07 -1.58 -2.03
CA ARG A 194 -2.06 -2.64 -2.18
C ARG A 194 -2.29 -3.44 -3.46
N TRP A 195 -3.53 -3.79 -3.78
CA TRP A 195 -3.86 -4.44 -5.06
C TRP A 195 -3.45 -3.58 -6.24
N GLU A 196 -3.80 -2.29 -6.24
CA GLU A 196 -3.44 -1.35 -7.32
C GLU A 196 -1.92 -1.25 -7.47
N HIS A 197 -1.20 -1.09 -6.35
CA HIS A 197 0.26 -1.02 -6.34
C HIS A 197 0.93 -2.28 -6.91
N LEU A 198 0.39 -3.46 -6.59
CA LEU A 198 0.96 -4.75 -7.01
C LEU A 198 0.59 -5.14 -8.45
N CYS A 199 -0.63 -4.81 -8.90
CA CYS A 199 -1.17 -5.34 -10.15
C CYS A 199 -1.17 -4.35 -11.32
N VAL A 200 -1.19 -3.03 -11.05
CA VAL A 200 -1.27 -2.01 -12.09
C VAL A 200 0.09 -1.34 -12.26
N ARG A 201 0.52 -0.57 -11.26
CA ARG A 201 1.80 0.14 -11.20
C ARG A 201 1.89 0.84 -9.83
N PRO A 202 3.08 1.09 -9.26
CA PRO A 202 3.19 1.90 -8.05
C PRO A 202 2.54 3.27 -8.22
N LEU A 203 1.54 3.58 -7.38
CA LEU A 203 0.93 4.92 -7.25
C LEU A 203 1.99 6.02 -7.06
N LEU A 204 3.10 5.68 -6.41
CA LEU A 204 4.27 6.51 -6.25
C LEU A 204 5.47 5.78 -6.87
N SER A 205 5.91 6.20 -8.06
CA SER A 205 7.24 5.86 -8.54
C SER A 205 8.17 7.02 -8.21
N LEU A 206 9.12 6.81 -7.32
CA LEU A 206 10.27 7.71 -7.20
C LEU A 206 11.08 7.53 -8.49
N THR A 207 10.87 8.42 -9.45
CA THR A 207 11.65 8.45 -10.68
C THR A 207 13.11 8.72 -10.31
N SER A 208 13.99 7.75 -10.58
CA SER A 208 15.45 7.87 -10.49
C SER A 208 15.99 8.85 -11.53
#